data_AF-A0A937VA87-F1
#
_entry.id   AF-A0A937VA87-F1
#
_cell.length_a   1.000
_cell.length_b   1.000
_cell.length_c   1.000
_cell.angle_alpha   90.00
_cell.angle_beta   90.00
_cell.angle_gamma   90.00
#
_symmetry.space_group_name_H-M   'P 1'
#
loop_
_entity.id
_entity.type
_entity.pdbx_description
1 polymer ?
#
loop_
_entity_poly.entity_id
_entity_poly.type
_entity_poly.pdbx_seq_one_letter_code
_entity_poly.pdbx_strand_id
1 'polypeptide(L)'
;MEIRLRPLVVAFIVLTLVGGLGYCALPRVLPLAAELGLRSAATATVAAPVVVPTGGPEVTFLDESLGWDWDATCAPQLRRFLAEKLPGRRISSLQVVLVDYNLDRVLPFGVRYPDQAGPQADANCYDLGPQTDGGSHYTCSVGVARGEPGADLDVAATLAAPYTLLDMFLARGANPNAVRQTWKWGTFQPLIAPLKDTENRWQSTCLRISRAP
;
A
#
# COMPACT_ATOMS: atom_id res chain seq x y z
N MET A 1 7.51 -68.64 22.13
CA MET A 1 7.41 -67.16 22.03
C MET A 1 7.48 -66.80 20.55
N GLU A 2 6.34 -66.45 19.97
CA GLU A 2 6.18 -66.12 18.55
C GLU A 2 6.66 -64.68 18.30
N ILE A 3 7.74 -64.53 17.52
CA ILE A 3 8.23 -63.21 17.13
C ILE A 3 7.30 -62.70 16.02
N ARG A 4 6.43 -61.75 16.38
CA ARG A 4 5.52 -61.07 15.44
C ARG A 4 6.34 -60.37 14.38
N LEU A 5 6.27 -60.84 13.13
CA LEU A 5 7.05 -60.36 11.98
C LEU A 5 6.58 -59.01 11.41
N ARG A 6 5.39 -58.53 11.79
CA ARG A 6 4.73 -57.33 11.22
C ARG A 6 5.28 -55.96 11.65
N PRO A 7 5.84 -55.72 12.85
CA PRO A 7 6.41 -54.41 13.18
C PRO A 7 7.82 -54.21 12.59
N LEU A 8 8.53 -55.30 12.27
CA LEU A 8 9.89 -55.27 11.72
C LEU A 8 9.92 -54.79 10.25
N VAL A 9 8.91 -55.14 9.46
CA VAL A 9 8.80 -54.71 8.06
C VAL A 9 8.47 -53.21 7.96
N VAL A 10 7.63 -52.69 8.87
CA VAL A 10 7.31 -51.25 8.92
C VAL A 10 8.53 -50.41 9.34
N ALA A 11 9.33 -50.91 10.29
CA ALA A 11 10.57 -50.26 10.70
C ALA A 11 11.60 -50.18 9.56
N PHE A 12 11.71 -51.21 8.72
CA PHE A 12 12.66 -51.23 7.59
C PHE A 12 12.28 -50.25 6.47
N ILE A 13 10.99 -50.05 6.21
CA ILE A 13 10.49 -49.12 5.18
C ILE A 13 10.68 -47.66 5.61
N VAL A 14 10.49 -47.34 6.90
CA VAL A 14 10.74 -45.98 7.41
C VAL A 14 12.24 -45.65 7.41
N LEU A 15 13.11 -46.62 7.74
CA LEU A 15 14.56 -46.40 7.72
C LEU A 15 15.13 -46.15 6.32
N THR A 16 14.55 -46.78 5.30
CA THR A 16 15.00 -46.62 3.90
C THR A 16 14.50 -45.33 3.25
N LEU A 17 13.36 -44.79 3.69
CA LEU A 17 12.84 -43.51 3.21
C LEU A 17 13.59 -42.30 3.78
N VAL A 18 14.14 -42.41 5.00
CA VAL A 18 14.96 -41.33 5.61
C VAL A 18 16.42 -41.40 5.12
N GLY A 19 16.92 -42.57 4.74
CA GLY A 19 18.28 -42.74 4.21
C GLY A 19 18.48 -42.40 2.73
N GLY A 20 17.40 -42.34 1.94
CA GLY A 20 17.47 -42.21 0.47
C GLY A 20 17.48 -40.78 -0.11
N LEU A 21 17.28 -39.75 0.72
CA LEU A 21 17.16 -38.35 0.24
C LEU A 21 18.41 -37.49 0.48
N GLY A 22 19.52 -38.10 0.91
CA GLY A 22 20.78 -37.39 1.24
C GLY A 22 21.91 -37.51 0.21
N TYR A 23 21.71 -38.17 -0.94
CA TYR A 23 22.84 -38.61 -1.79
C TYR A 23 22.98 -37.96 -3.18
N CYS A 24 22.21 -36.91 -3.51
CA CYS A 24 22.37 -36.22 -4.79
C CYS A 24 22.29 -34.70 -4.63
N ALA A 25 23.34 -34.09 -4.06
CA ALA A 25 23.93 -32.80 -4.44
C ALA A 25 24.62 -32.17 -3.22
N LEU A 26 25.95 -32.22 -3.17
CA LEU A 26 26.82 -31.07 -2.89
C LEU A 26 28.28 -31.54 -2.68
N PRO A 27 29.24 -31.01 -3.45
CA PRO A 27 30.66 -31.28 -3.22
C PRO A 27 31.20 -30.42 -2.06
N ARG A 28 31.90 -31.09 -1.15
CA ARG A 28 32.95 -30.58 -0.24
C ARG A 28 32.68 -29.26 0.49
N VAL A 29 32.19 -29.38 1.73
CA VAL A 29 32.42 -28.37 2.76
C VAL A 29 32.88 -29.06 4.04
N LEU A 30 34.15 -28.83 4.40
CA LEU A 30 34.72 -28.74 5.75
C LEU A 30 36.23 -28.45 5.56
N PRO A 31 36.85 -27.59 6.38
CA PRO A 31 36.60 -27.53 7.82
C PRO A 31 36.10 -26.18 8.35
N LEU A 32 35.25 -26.27 9.37
CA LEU A 32 34.96 -25.22 10.33
C LEU A 32 36.24 -24.84 11.11
N ALA A 33 36.20 -23.63 11.67
CA ALA A 33 36.95 -23.26 12.87
C ALA A 33 38.43 -22.91 12.72
N ALA A 34 38.75 -22.02 11.79
CA ALA A 34 39.81 -21.05 12.02
C ALA A 34 39.25 -19.65 11.73
N GLU A 35 39.42 -18.74 12.68
CA GLU A 35 39.16 -17.30 12.57
C GLU A 35 37.74 -16.81 12.89
N LEU A 36 37.33 -17.09 14.14
CA LEU A 36 36.82 -16.04 15.01
C LEU A 36 37.82 -14.86 15.00
N GLY A 37 37.63 -13.91 14.10
CA GLY A 37 38.53 -12.76 14.03
C GLY A 37 38.24 -11.85 12.84
N LEU A 38 37.56 -10.75 13.12
CA LEU A 38 37.47 -9.53 12.33
C LEU A 38 36.53 -9.48 11.11
N ARG A 39 35.70 -8.43 11.17
CA ARG A 39 35.00 -7.72 10.09
C ARG A 39 33.71 -8.37 9.60
N SER A 40 32.69 -8.19 10.46
CA SER A 40 31.32 -7.92 10.02
C SER A 40 31.33 -6.75 9.01
N ALA A 41 31.33 -7.07 7.72
CA ALA A 41 31.00 -6.15 6.66
C ALA A 41 29.58 -6.49 6.22
N ALA A 42 28.60 -5.84 6.84
CA ALA A 42 27.25 -5.80 6.31
C ALA A 42 27.33 -5.09 4.95
N THR A 43 27.31 -5.86 3.87
CA THR A 43 27.10 -5.32 2.54
C THR A 43 25.65 -4.81 2.52
N ALA A 44 25.47 -3.53 2.84
CA ALA A 44 24.23 -2.84 2.60
C ALA A 44 23.94 -2.96 1.09
N THR A 45 22.96 -3.79 0.74
CA THR A 45 22.31 -3.73 -0.56
C THR A 45 21.63 -2.37 -0.62
N VAL A 46 22.37 -1.37 -1.10
CA VAL A 46 21.81 -0.08 -1.48
C VAL A 46 20.76 -0.40 -2.54
N ALA A 47 19.49 -0.21 -2.19
CA ALA A 47 18.40 -0.27 -3.14
C ALA A 47 18.79 0.63 -4.32
N ALA A 48 18.80 0.08 -5.53
CA ALA A 48 19.08 0.86 -6.72
C ALA A 48 18.18 2.11 -6.70
N PRO A 49 18.71 3.30 -7.03
CA PRO A 49 17.89 4.49 -7.09
C PRO A 49 16.73 4.19 -8.04
N VAL A 50 15.52 4.18 -7.50
CA VAL A 50 14.30 4.10 -8.30
C VAL A 50 14.35 5.32 -9.20
N VAL A 51 14.61 5.10 -10.50
CA VAL A 51 14.52 6.15 -11.50
C VAL A 51 13.09 6.66 -11.42
N VAL A 52 12.92 7.84 -10.81
CA VAL A 52 11.62 8.51 -10.74
C VAL A 52 11.22 8.77 -12.18
N PRO A 53 10.12 8.20 -12.69
CA PRO A 53 9.65 8.51 -14.02
C PRO A 53 9.53 10.03 -14.14
N THR A 54 10.25 10.61 -15.10
CA THR A 54 10.12 12.03 -15.42
C THR A 54 8.80 12.17 -16.19
N GLY A 55 7.69 12.13 -15.47
CA GLY A 55 6.36 12.06 -16.05
C GLY A 55 5.34 11.58 -15.02
N GLY A 56 4.31 12.37 -14.82
CA GLY A 56 3.18 12.10 -13.93
C GLY A 56 2.23 13.30 -13.96
N PRO A 57 0.96 13.13 -13.59
CA PRO A 57 -0.01 14.21 -13.65
C PRO A 57 0.42 15.39 -12.80
N GLU A 58 0.00 16.59 -13.19
CA GLU A 58 0.01 17.72 -12.28
C GLU A 58 -0.99 17.44 -11.15
N VAL A 59 -0.56 17.57 -9.89
CA VAL A 59 -1.39 17.28 -8.72
C VAL A 59 -1.54 18.55 -7.90
N THR A 60 -2.79 18.94 -7.62
CA THR A 60 -3.13 20.10 -6.80
C THR A 60 -4.06 19.70 -5.66
N PHE A 61 -3.95 20.38 -4.54
CA PHE A 61 -4.83 20.22 -3.38
C PHE A 61 -5.56 21.54 -3.14
N LEU A 62 -6.87 21.48 -2.94
CA LEU A 62 -7.72 22.63 -2.65
C LEU A 62 -8.55 22.37 -1.40
N ASP A 63 -8.81 23.43 -0.64
CA ASP A 63 -9.70 23.36 0.52
C ASP A 63 -10.99 24.12 0.23
N GLU A 64 -12.12 23.40 0.22
CA GLU A 64 -13.47 23.95 0.11
C GLU A 64 -14.34 23.55 1.31
N SER A 65 -13.76 22.91 2.33
CA SER A 65 -14.50 22.54 3.53
C SER A 65 -14.64 23.75 4.45
N LEU A 66 -15.79 23.85 5.11
CA LEU A 66 -16.02 24.85 6.16
C LEU A 66 -15.77 24.28 7.56
N GLY A 67 -15.81 22.96 7.72
CA GLY A 67 -15.62 22.28 9.00
C GLY A 67 -14.21 21.73 9.24
N TRP A 68 -13.41 21.62 8.19
CA TRP A 68 -12.10 20.97 8.21
C TRP A 68 -11.08 21.80 7.44
N ASP A 69 -9.84 21.72 7.89
CA ASP A 69 -8.68 22.21 7.17
C ASP A 69 -7.72 21.04 6.91
N TRP A 70 -6.91 21.15 5.86
CA TRP A 70 -5.75 20.28 5.67
C TRP A 70 -4.45 21.00 5.32
N ASP A 71 -3.35 20.53 5.91
CA ASP A 71 -2.00 20.84 5.44
C ASP A 71 -1.54 19.70 4.52
N ALA A 72 -1.69 19.91 3.21
CA ALA A 72 -1.41 18.90 2.20
C ALA A 72 -0.14 19.21 1.40
N THR A 73 0.93 18.48 1.70
CA THR A 73 2.20 18.48 0.95
C THR A 73 2.36 17.25 0.05
N CYS A 74 1.29 16.47 -0.14
CA CYS A 74 1.31 15.17 -0.82
C CYS A 74 1.52 15.20 -2.33
N ALA A 75 1.44 16.35 -3.00
CA ALA A 75 1.49 16.41 -4.47
C ALA A 75 2.68 15.66 -5.10
N PRO A 76 3.93 15.80 -4.60
CA PRO A 76 5.06 15.05 -5.14
C PRO A 76 4.96 13.54 -4.91
N GLN A 77 4.54 13.09 -3.72
CA GLN A 77 4.36 11.66 -3.44
C GLN A 77 3.22 11.07 -4.27
N LEU A 78 2.09 11.77 -4.38
CA LEU A 78 0.92 11.30 -5.11
C LEU A 78 1.20 11.22 -6.61
N ARG A 79 1.90 12.20 -7.19
CA ARG A 79 2.35 12.12 -8.59
C ARG A 79 3.21 10.88 -8.84
N ARG A 80 4.17 10.59 -7.95
CA ARG A 80 5.02 9.39 -8.07
C ARG A 80 4.20 8.11 -7.94
N PHE A 81 3.31 8.06 -6.95
CA PHE A 81 2.41 6.93 -6.73
C PHE A 81 1.54 6.65 -7.97
N LEU A 82 0.95 7.69 -8.58
CA LEU A 82 0.12 7.53 -9.78
C LEU A 82 0.94 7.06 -10.99
N ALA A 83 2.14 7.59 -11.19
CA ALA A 83 3.03 7.15 -12.26
C ALA A 83 3.43 5.67 -12.10
N GLU A 84 3.62 5.19 -10.87
CA GLU A 84 3.97 3.79 -10.57
C GLU A 84 2.77 2.85 -10.67
N LYS A 85 1.61 3.22 -10.10
CA LYS A 85 0.46 2.32 -9.95
C LYS A 85 -0.49 2.35 -11.14
N LEU A 86 -0.49 3.41 -11.93
CA LEU A 86 -1.37 3.57 -13.08
C LEU A 86 -0.56 3.82 -14.37
N PRO A 87 0.43 2.95 -14.70
CA PRO A 87 1.25 3.15 -15.88
C PRO A 87 0.39 3.08 -17.15
N GLY A 88 0.66 3.98 -18.09
CA GLY A 88 -0.07 4.05 -19.37
C GLY A 88 -1.46 4.70 -19.29
N ARG A 89 -1.94 5.10 -18.11
CA ARG A 89 -3.14 5.95 -17.99
C ARG A 89 -2.76 7.38 -18.37
N ARG A 90 -3.55 7.99 -19.27
CA ARG A 90 -3.37 9.38 -19.69
C ARG A 90 -4.09 10.31 -18.71
N ILE A 91 -3.44 10.58 -17.58
CA ILE A 91 -3.88 11.53 -16.57
C ILE A 91 -3.02 12.79 -16.76
N SER A 92 -3.62 13.88 -17.20
CA SER A 92 -2.91 15.16 -17.40
C SER A 92 -2.82 15.94 -16.09
N SER A 93 -3.96 16.10 -15.40
CA SER A 93 -3.96 16.64 -14.05
C SER A 93 -4.96 15.95 -13.12
N LEU A 94 -4.68 16.10 -11.84
CA LEU A 94 -5.50 15.65 -10.74
C LEU A 94 -5.66 16.80 -9.73
N GLN A 95 -6.89 17.17 -9.44
CA GLN A 95 -7.24 18.06 -8.35
C GLN A 95 -7.82 17.25 -7.19
N VAL A 96 -7.36 17.47 -5.97
CA VAL A 96 -7.86 16.80 -4.77
C VAL A 96 -8.47 17.89 -3.89
N VAL A 97 -9.77 17.81 -3.64
CA VAL A 97 -10.54 18.88 -3.00
C VAL A 97 -11.11 18.37 -1.68
N LEU A 98 -10.77 19.04 -0.58
CA LEU A 98 -11.42 18.78 0.71
C LEU A 98 -12.79 19.45 0.71
N VAL A 99 -13.82 18.70 1.07
CA VAL A 99 -15.22 19.16 1.09
C VAL A 99 -15.90 18.73 2.39
N ASP A 100 -16.94 19.46 2.78
CA ASP A 100 -17.79 19.04 3.88
C ASP A 100 -18.57 17.77 3.51
N TYR A 101 -18.43 16.74 4.35
CA TYR A 101 -19.24 15.53 4.24
C TYR A 101 -20.63 15.78 4.82
N ASN A 102 -21.66 15.64 3.98
CA ASN A 102 -23.05 15.79 4.41
C ASN A 102 -23.96 14.82 3.65
N LEU A 103 -25.21 14.68 4.11
CA LEU A 103 -26.17 13.73 3.54
C LEU A 103 -26.57 14.05 2.09
N ASP A 104 -26.40 15.30 1.65
CA ASP A 104 -26.69 15.73 0.28
C ASP A 104 -25.50 15.49 -0.68
N ARG A 105 -24.30 15.25 -0.13
CA ARG A 105 -23.06 14.97 -0.86
C ARG A 105 -22.41 13.71 -0.30
N VAL A 106 -23.06 12.57 -0.53
CA VAL A 106 -22.53 11.26 -0.14
C VAL A 106 -21.40 10.85 -1.08
N LEU A 107 -20.21 10.64 -0.51
CA LEU A 107 -19.03 10.14 -1.21
C LEU A 107 -18.98 8.61 -1.07
N PRO A 108 -18.96 7.82 -2.16
CA PRO A 108 -19.25 6.39 -2.11
C PRO A 108 -18.07 5.51 -1.69
N PHE A 109 -16.84 6.04 -1.62
CA PHE A 109 -15.64 5.25 -1.31
C PHE A 109 -14.99 5.70 -0.02
N GLY A 110 -15.14 4.89 1.03
CA GLY A 110 -14.59 5.18 2.35
C GLY A 110 -13.32 4.41 2.69
N VAL A 111 -12.35 5.10 3.28
CA VAL A 111 -11.20 4.51 3.96
C VAL A 111 -11.41 4.66 5.46
N ARG A 112 -11.39 3.54 6.18
CA ARG A 112 -11.42 3.50 7.65
C ARG A 112 -10.09 3.00 8.18
N TYR A 113 -9.56 3.66 9.19
CA TYR A 113 -8.25 3.33 9.72
C TYR A 113 -8.19 3.53 11.25
N PRO A 114 -7.53 2.64 12.02
CA PRO A 114 -6.82 1.44 11.58
C PRO A 114 -7.74 0.25 11.26
N ASP A 115 -9.00 0.31 11.69
CA ASP A 115 -9.98 -0.76 11.54
C ASP A 115 -11.38 -0.19 11.25
N GLN A 116 -12.39 -1.06 11.26
CA GLN A 116 -13.78 -0.71 10.91
C GLN A 116 -14.45 0.29 11.87
N ALA A 117 -13.90 0.47 13.07
CA ALA A 117 -14.39 1.40 14.09
C ALA A 117 -13.61 2.73 14.10
N GLY A 118 -12.45 2.78 13.43
CA GLY A 118 -11.59 3.96 13.39
C GLY A 118 -12.15 5.15 12.59
N PRO A 119 -11.44 6.29 12.61
CA PRO A 119 -11.71 7.44 11.75
C PRO A 119 -11.91 7.06 10.28
N GLN A 120 -12.76 7.83 9.60
CA GLN A 120 -13.20 7.56 8.24
C GLN A 120 -13.14 8.84 7.39
N ALA A 121 -12.48 8.74 6.24
CA ALA A 121 -12.56 9.71 5.17
C ALA A 121 -13.17 9.03 3.93
N ASP A 122 -14.13 9.70 3.32
CA ASP A 122 -14.81 9.24 2.12
C ASP A 122 -14.41 10.10 0.93
N ALA A 123 -14.38 9.50 -0.26
CA ALA A 123 -14.00 10.17 -1.48
C ALA A 123 -14.82 9.73 -2.69
N ASN A 124 -14.80 10.59 -3.70
CA ASN A 124 -15.24 10.26 -5.05
C ASN A 124 -14.33 10.95 -6.07
N CYS A 125 -13.98 10.27 -7.14
CA CYS A 125 -13.21 10.84 -8.24
C CYS A 125 -13.99 10.77 -9.54
N TYR A 126 -13.88 11.82 -10.35
CA TYR A 126 -14.58 11.93 -11.63
C TYR A 126 -13.65 12.46 -12.72
N ASP A 127 -13.90 11.98 -13.94
CA ASP A 127 -13.21 12.41 -15.16
C ASP A 127 -13.93 13.65 -15.71
N LEU A 128 -13.20 14.75 -15.84
CA LEU A 128 -13.69 16.01 -16.41
C LEU A 128 -13.53 16.04 -17.94
N GLY A 129 -12.97 14.99 -18.52
CA GLY A 129 -12.74 14.85 -19.96
C GLY A 129 -11.30 15.19 -20.37
N PRO A 130 -10.98 14.91 -21.65
CA PRO A 130 -9.66 15.16 -22.21
C PRO A 130 -9.40 16.66 -22.43
N GLN A 131 -8.16 17.10 -22.22
CA GLN A 131 -7.69 18.40 -22.70
C GLN A 131 -7.14 18.31 -24.13
N THR A 132 -6.74 19.47 -24.65
CA THR A 132 -6.08 19.61 -25.95
C THR A 132 -4.78 18.82 -26.09
N ASP A 133 -4.16 18.43 -24.96
CA ASP A 133 -2.97 17.56 -24.90
C ASP A 133 -3.30 16.05 -25.04
N GLY A 134 -4.58 15.70 -25.10
CA GLY A 134 -5.07 14.32 -25.26
C GLY A 134 -4.99 13.46 -23.99
N GLY A 135 -4.80 14.04 -22.81
CA GLY A 135 -4.96 13.37 -21.52
C GLY A 135 -6.16 13.92 -20.72
N SER A 136 -6.67 13.12 -19.79
CA SER A 136 -7.87 13.45 -19.00
C SER A 136 -7.53 14.23 -17.73
N HIS A 137 -8.43 15.14 -17.37
CA HIS A 137 -8.41 15.84 -16.08
C HIS A 137 -9.30 15.12 -15.08
N TYR A 138 -8.79 14.93 -13.88
CA TYR A 138 -9.55 14.31 -12.81
C TYR A 138 -9.67 15.27 -11.64
N THR A 139 -10.79 15.17 -10.94
CA THR A 139 -10.92 15.77 -9.62
C THR A 139 -11.46 14.72 -8.65
N CYS A 140 -10.95 14.76 -7.43
CA CYS A 140 -11.31 13.88 -6.35
C CYS A 140 -11.79 14.73 -5.19
N SER A 141 -13.07 14.62 -4.84
CA SER A 141 -13.60 15.18 -3.61
C SER A 141 -13.31 14.23 -2.46
N VAL A 142 -12.79 14.75 -1.35
CA VAL A 142 -12.50 14.03 -0.10
C VAL A 142 -13.25 14.72 1.03
N GLY A 143 -13.93 13.97 1.89
CA GLY A 143 -14.62 14.51 3.04
C GLY A 143 -14.42 13.63 4.28
N VAL A 144 -14.32 14.27 5.44
CA VAL A 144 -14.24 13.54 6.72
C VAL A 144 -15.64 13.11 7.14
N ALA A 145 -15.92 11.81 7.04
CA ALA A 145 -17.20 11.24 7.41
C ALA A 145 -17.31 10.95 8.92
N ARG A 146 -16.19 10.63 9.57
CA ARG A 146 -16.15 10.31 11.01
C ARG A 146 -14.74 10.47 11.59
N GLY A 147 -14.66 10.88 12.85
CA GLY A 147 -13.44 10.85 13.65
C GLY A 147 -13.04 12.25 14.14
N GLU A 148 -12.04 12.28 15.01
CA GLU A 148 -11.41 13.52 15.46
C GLU A 148 -10.06 13.72 14.76
N PRO A 149 -9.56 14.97 14.66
CA PRO A 149 -8.21 15.23 14.19
C PRO A 149 -7.15 14.36 14.88
N GLY A 150 -6.21 13.85 14.11
CA GLY A 150 -5.12 13.02 14.61
C GLY A 150 -4.58 12.07 13.56
N ALA A 151 -3.49 11.39 13.91
CA ALA A 151 -2.69 10.58 12.98
C ALA A 151 -3.50 9.49 12.23
N ASP A 152 -4.52 8.92 12.88
CA ASP A 152 -5.35 7.90 12.26
C ASP A 152 -6.30 8.48 11.19
N LEU A 153 -6.87 9.67 11.45
CA LEU A 153 -7.65 10.39 10.46
C LEU A 153 -6.77 10.90 9.32
N ASP A 154 -5.55 11.35 9.62
CA ASP A 154 -4.57 11.76 8.60
C ASP A 154 -4.31 10.63 7.61
N VAL A 155 -4.14 9.39 8.08
CA VAL A 155 -3.99 8.21 7.22
C VAL A 155 -5.24 8.00 6.36
N ALA A 156 -6.43 7.98 6.97
CA ALA A 156 -7.68 7.78 6.22
C ALA A 156 -7.85 8.83 5.11
N ALA A 157 -7.68 10.11 5.42
CA ALA A 157 -7.80 11.22 4.48
C ALA A 157 -6.74 11.16 3.37
N THR A 158 -5.49 10.84 3.71
CA THR A 158 -4.39 10.69 2.73
C THR A 158 -4.71 9.65 1.66
N LEU A 159 -5.36 8.55 2.06
CA LEU A 159 -5.62 7.43 1.17
C LEU A 159 -6.94 7.52 0.40
N ALA A 160 -7.87 8.39 0.81
CA ALA A 160 -9.21 8.43 0.23
C ALA A 160 -9.21 8.67 -1.30
N ALA A 161 -8.49 9.70 -1.76
CA ALA A 161 -8.33 10.00 -3.19
C ALA A 161 -7.58 8.91 -3.98
N PRO A 162 -6.35 8.49 -3.61
CA PRO A 162 -5.62 7.47 -4.37
C PRO A 162 -6.35 6.12 -4.38
N TYR A 163 -7.00 5.73 -3.29
CA TYR A 163 -7.83 4.52 -3.25
C TYR A 163 -8.96 4.59 -4.28
N THR A 164 -9.68 5.70 -4.33
CA THR A 164 -10.77 5.92 -5.28
C THR A 164 -10.30 5.93 -6.73
N LEU A 165 -9.14 6.54 -7.01
CA LEU A 165 -8.53 6.50 -8.35
C LEU A 165 -8.13 5.08 -8.75
N LEU A 166 -7.52 4.32 -7.85
CA LEU A 166 -7.19 2.92 -8.10
C LEU A 166 -8.47 2.11 -8.38
N ASP A 167 -9.52 2.29 -7.58
CA ASP A 167 -10.82 1.64 -7.84
C ASP A 167 -11.34 2.03 -9.23
N MET A 168 -11.43 3.32 -9.55
CA MET A 168 -11.91 3.79 -10.86
C MET A 168 -11.14 3.19 -12.05
N PHE A 169 -9.82 3.01 -11.96
CA PHE A 169 -9.01 2.52 -13.09
C PHE A 169 -8.75 1.01 -13.10
N LEU A 170 -8.78 0.34 -11.94
CA LEU A 170 -8.52 -1.09 -11.83
C LEU A 170 -9.84 -1.89 -11.74
N ALA A 171 -10.89 -1.33 -11.16
CA ALA A 171 -12.22 -1.94 -11.11
C ALA A 171 -12.96 -1.91 -12.47
N ARG A 172 -12.55 -1.03 -13.39
CA ARG A 172 -13.00 -1.04 -14.80
C ARG A 172 -12.38 -2.17 -15.65
N GLY A 173 -11.57 -3.04 -15.06
CA GLY A 173 -11.25 -4.37 -15.61
C GLY A 173 -12.37 -5.39 -15.32
N ALA A 174 -12.18 -6.65 -15.70
CA ALA A 174 -13.23 -7.69 -15.63
C ALA A 174 -13.79 -8.02 -14.23
N ASN A 175 -13.27 -7.42 -13.14
CA ASN A 175 -13.78 -7.67 -11.79
C ASN A 175 -13.61 -6.46 -10.85
N PRO A 176 -14.67 -5.66 -10.61
CA PRO A 176 -14.63 -4.51 -9.70
C PRO A 176 -14.41 -4.87 -8.22
N ASN A 177 -14.64 -6.12 -7.82
CA ASN A 177 -14.34 -6.58 -6.46
C ASN A 177 -12.84 -6.83 -6.23
N ALA A 178 -12.01 -6.83 -7.29
CA ALA A 178 -10.59 -7.11 -7.18
C ALA A 178 -9.85 -6.05 -6.35
N VAL A 179 -10.17 -4.76 -6.49
CA VAL A 179 -9.48 -3.70 -5.71
C VAL A 179 -9.83 -3.84 -4.24
N ARG A 180 -11.13 -3.93 -3.91
CA ARG A 180 -11.64 -4.00 -2.53
C ARG A 180 -11.11 -5.18 -1.71
N GLN A 181 -10.67 -6.26 -2.35
CA GLN A 181 -10.16 -7.47 -1.67
C GLN A 181 -8.63 -7.62 -1.67
N THR A 182 -7.87 -6.79 -2.41
CA THR A 182 -6.46 -7.11 -2.69
C THR A 182 -5.43 -6.08 -2.24
N TRP A 183 -5.83 -4.86 -1.88
CA TRP A 183 -4.85 -3.88 -1.43
C TRP A 183 -4.42 -4.12 0.03
N LYS A 184 -3.14 -3.88 0.29
CA LYS A 184 -2.54 -3.84 1.63
C LYS A 184 -2.13 -2.40 1.89
N TRP A 185 -2.06 -1.96 3.15
CA TRP A 185 -1.63 -0.59 3.49
C TRP A 185 -0.32 -0.18 2.78
N GLY A 186 0.66 -1.10 2.72
CA GLY A 186 1.92 -0.87 2.02
C GLY A 186 1.81 -0.56 0.52
N THR A 187 0.68 -0.87 -0.13
CA THR A 187 0.42 -0.49 -1.53
C THR A 187 0.51 1.02 -1.72
N PHE A 188 0.14 1.81 -0.70
CA PHE A 188 0.06 3.27 -0.76
C PHE A 188 1.34 4.00 -0.39
N GLN A 189 2.46 3.29 -0.21
CA GLN A 189 3.75 3.98 -0.10
C GLN A 189 4.05 4.74 -1.41
N PRO A 190 4.64 5.94 -1.36
CA PRO A 190 5.19 6.61 -0.17
C PRO A 190 4.22 7.56 0.56
N LEU A 191 2.91 7.56 0.25
CA LEU A 191 1.93 8.47 0.86
C LEU A 191 1.74 8.22 2.36
N ILE A 192 1.87 6.96 2.75
CA ILE A 192 1.94 6.54 4.15
C ILE A 192 3.25 5.81 4.42
N ALA A 193 3.69 5.82 5.68
CA ALA A 193 4.86 5.09 6.14
C ALA A 193 4.50 4.21 7.35
N PRO A 194 5.13 3.04 7.51
CA PRO A 194 4.93 2.22 8.68
C PRO A 194 5.42 2.96 9.94
N LEU A 195 4.66 2.86 11.02
CA LEU A 195 5.13 3.29 12.33
C LEU A 195 6.14 2.27 12.84
N LYS A 196 7.31 2.74 13.29
CA LYS A 196 8.31 1.88 13.93
C LYS A 196 7.70 1.27 15.18
N ASP A 197 8.03 0.01 15.44
CA ASP A 197 7.65 -0.71 16.66
C ASP A 197 6.15 -1.02 16.81
N THR A 198 5.35 -0.91 15.74
CA THR A 198 3.96 -1.39 15.76
C THR A 198 3.58 -2.09 14.46
N GLU A 199 3.20 -3.36 14.57
CA GLU A 199 2.74 -4.13 13.40
C GLU A 199 1.45 -3.52 12.84
N ASN A 200 1.39 -3.41 11.51
CA ASN A 200 0.21 -2.96 10.77
C ASN A 200 -0.28 -1.53 11.09
N ARG A 201 0.54 -0.70 11.75
CA ARG A 201 0.27 0.72 11.92
C ARG A 201 1.11 1.57 10.96
N TRP A 202 0.48 2.63 10.51
CA TRP A 202 0.91 3.56 9.49
C TRP A 202 0.63 4.99 9.94
N GLN A 203 1.36 5.92 9.36
CA GLN A 203 1.15 7.35 9.49
C GLN A 203 1.15 8.00 8.12
N SER A 204 0.39 9.09 7.93
CA SER A 204 0.54 9.92 6.75
C SER A 204 1.95 10.54 6.71
N THR A 205 2.54 10.62 5.51
CA THR A 205 3.84 11.27 5.33
C THR A 205 3.73 12.72 4.86
N CYS A 206 2.52 13.18 4.53
CA CYS A 206 2.38 14.40 3.74
C CYS A 206 1.05 15.15 3.94
N LEU A 207 0.14 14.66 4.76
CA LEU A 207 -1.14 15.32 5.00
C LEU A 207 -1.49 15.29 6.48
N ARG A 208 -1.98 16.42 6.98
CA ARG A 208 -2.55 16.57 8.32
C ARG A 208 -3.93 17.19 8.22
N ILE A 209 -4.89 16.62 8.92
CA ILE A 209 -6.27 17.13 9.03
C ILE A 209 -6.44 17.83 10.38
N SER A 210 -7.06 18.99 10.35
CA SER A 210 -7.48 19.75 11.53
C SER A 210 -8.91 20.23 11.40
N ARG A 211 -9.51 20.67 12.51
CA ARG A 211 -10.76 21.43 12.45
C ARG A 211 -10.48 22.82 11.90
N ALA A 212 -11.39 23.33 11.07
CA ALA A 212 -11.39 24.73 10.72
C ALA A 212 -11.62 25.60 11.97
N PRO A 213 -11.02 26.81 12.04
CA PRO A 213 -11.11 27.72 13.18
C PRO A 213 -12.51 28.32 13.41
#